data_AF-A0A916Q3R7-F1
#
_entry.id   AF-A0A916Q3R7-F1
#
_cell.length_a   1.000
_cell.length_b   1.000
_cell.length_c   1.000
_cell.angle_alpha   90.00
_cell.angle_beta   90.00
_cell.angle_gamma   90.00
#
_symmetry.space_group_name_H-M   'P 1'
#
loop_
_entity.id
_entity.type
_entity.pdbx_description
1 polymer ?
#
loop_
_entity_poly.entity_id
_entity_poly.type
_entity_poly.pdbx_seq_one_letter_code
_entity_poly.pdbx_strand_id
1 'polypeptide(L)' 'MNEPRWIPEAEIRLIHEALIEEHGGSYGILDEGLLASTLQNHKIYFTMDQI' A
#
# COMPACT_ATOMS: atom_id res chain seq x y z
N MET A 1 1.66 -10.45 -18.38
CA MET A 1 2.25 -9.11 -18.19
C MET A 1 2.77 -9.10 -16.76
N ASN A 2 4.08 -9.34 -16.56
CA ASN A 2 4.64 -9.77 -15.25
C ASN A 2 5.57 -8.73 -14.62
N GLU A 3 5.57 -7.51 -15.15
CA GLU A 3 6.41 -6.45 -14.61
C GLU A 3 5.67 -5.74 -13.49
N PRO A 4 6.32 -5.56 -12.34
CA PRO A 4 5.69 -4.90 -11.24
C PRO A 4 5.54 -3.41 -11.55
N ARG A 5 4.38 -2.87 -11.17
CA ARG A 5 4.01 -1.48 -11.42
C ARG A 5 4.20 -0.65 -10.17
N TRP A 6 4.58 0.61 -10.40
CA TRP A 6 4.59 1.63 -9.36
C TRP A 6 3.17 2.05 -9.01
N ILE A 7 2.88 2.13 -7.71
CA ILE A 7 1.59 2.59 -7.19
C ILE A 7 1.81 3.92 -6.45
N PRO A 8 1.03 4.96 -6.75
CA PRO A 8 1.04 6.22 -5.99
C PRO A 8 0.65 6.00 -4.52
N GLU A 9 1.21 6.80 -3.62
CA GLU A 9 0.88 6.74 -2.18
C GLU A 9 -0.64 6.84 -1.91
N ALA A 10 -1.34 7.70 -2.65
CA ALA A 10 -2.78 7.85 -2.50
C ALA A 10 -3.53 6.54 -2.74
N GLU A 11 -3.13 5.75 -3.74
CA GLU A 11 -3.70 4.43 -4.01
C GLU A 11 -3.35 3.43 -2.91
N ILE A 12 -2.12 3.49 -2.37
CA ILE A 12 -1.71 2.64 -1.24
C ILE A 12 -2.59 2.90 -0.01
N ARG A 13 -2.90 4.17 0.29
CA ARG A 13 -3.78 4.54 1.40
C ARG A 13 -5.20 4.02 1.21
N LEU A 14 -5.74 4.13 -0.01
CA LEU A 14 -7.07 3.58 -0.33
C LEU A 14 -7.11 2.06 -0.21
N ILE A 15 -6.08 1.36 -0.71
CA ILE A 15 -5.96 -0.10 -0.57
C ILE A 15 -5.89 -0.49 0.90
N HIS A 16 -5.13 0.25 1.71
CA HIS A 16 -5.02 0.00 3.14
C HIS A 16 -6.36 0.14 3.88
N GLU A 17 -7.11 1.20 3.59
CA GLU A 17 -8.46 1.40 4.15
C GLU A 17 -9.41 0.26 3.75
N ALA A 18 -9.42 -0.11 2.46
CA ALA A 18 -10.25 -1.22 1.97
C ALA A 18 -9.91 -2.55 2.66
N LEU A 19 -8.63 -2.84 2.89
CA LEU A 19 -8.20 -4.05 3.60
C LEU A 19 -8.64 -4.05 5.07
N ILE A 20 -8.62 -2.91 5.74
CA ILE A 20 -9.14 -2.78 7.11
C ILE A 20 -10.66 -2.99 7.13
N GLU A 21 -11.39 -2.45 6.15
CA GLU A 21 -12.83 -2.68 6.03
C GLU A 21 -13.18 -4.15 5.79
N GLU A 22 -12.40 -4.84 4.96
CA GLU A 22 -12.65 -6.24 4.60
C GLU A 22 -12.24 -7.23 5.70
N HIS A 23 -11.12 -6.98 6.37
CA HIS A 23 -10.51 -7.97 7.27
C HIS A 23 -10.48 -7.53 8.75
N GLY A 24 -10.92 -6.31 9.04
CA GLY A 24 -10.81 -5.69 10.35
C GLY A 24 -9.40 -5.16 10.63
N GLY A 25 -9.29 -4.32 11.65
CA GLY A 25 -8.02 -3.70 12.05
C GLY A 25 -8.22 -2.34 12.71
N SER A 26 -7.11 -1.65 12.94
CA SER A 26 -7.12 -0.26 13.42
C SER A 26 -6.96 0.70 12.25
N TYR A 27 -7.78 1.75 12.21
CA TYR A 27 -7.67 2.82 11.22
C TYR A 27 -6.46 3.74 11.48
N GLY A 28 -6.02 4.39 10.40
CA GLY A 28 -4.96 5.40 10.42
C GLY A 28 -3.57 4.83 10.28
N ILE A 29 -2.59 5.73 10.14
CA ILE A 29 -1.18 5.38 10.03
C ILE A 29 -0.51 5.54 11.39
N LEU A 30 0.20 4.49 11.82
CA LEU A 30 0.89 4.49 13.11
C LEU A 30 2.07 5.49 13.14
N ASP A 31 2.82 5.57 12.03
CA ASP A 31 3.98 6.45 11.89
C ASP A 31 4.11 6.92 10.42
N GLU A 32 3.87 8.21 10.20
CA GLU A 32 3.95 8.84 8.88
C GLU A 32 5.39 8.92 8.34
N GLY A 33 6.40 9.01 9.21
CA GLY A 33 7.81 9.01 8.80
C GLY A 33 8.26 7.63 8.33
N LEU A 34 7.79 6.58 9.01
CA LEU A 34 8.03 5.21 8.58
C LEU A 34 7.34 4.91 7.25
N LEU A 35 6.10 5.40 7.05
CA LEU A 35 5.40 5.29 5.77
C LEU A 35 6.20 5.99 4.67
N ALA A 36 6.55 7.27 4.85
CA ALA A 36 7.29 8.04 3.85
C ALA A 36 8.64 7.38 3.49
N SER A 37 9.40 6.89 4.48
CA SER A 37 10.69 6.22 4.22
C SER A 37 10.53 4.88 3.49
N THR A 38 9.43 4.16 3.75
CA THR A 38 9.10 2.90 3.07
C THR A 38 8.73 3.15 1.62
N LEU A 39 7.94 4.18 1.35
CA LEU A 39 7.51 4.56 0.00
C LEU A 39 8.63 5.18 -0.85
N GLN A 40 9.56 5.91 -0.21
CA GLN A 40 10.75 6.45 -0.89
C GLN A 40 11.74 5.35 -1.30
N ASN A 41 11.70 4.19 -0.67
CA ASN A 41 12.48 3.05 -1.15
C ASN A 41 11.81 2.48 -2.39
N HIS A 42 12.39 2.79 -3.54
CA HIS A 42 11.95 2.57 -4.91
C HIS A 42 11.67 1.07 -5.31
N LYS A 43 11.05 0.23 -4.47
CA LYS A 43 10.80 -1.20 -4.75
C LYS A 43 9.51 -1.77 -4.14
N ILE A 44 8.46 -0.97 -3.94
CA ILE A 44 7.16 -1.53 -3.59
C ILE A 44 6.46 -1.95 -4.87
N TYR A 45 6.37 -3.26 -5.05
CA TYR A 45 5.89 -3.89 -6.27
C TYR A 45 4.56 -4.58 -5.99
N PHE A 46 3.55 -4.30 -6.81
CA PHE A 46 2.26 -4.99 -6.74
C PHE A 46 2.03 -5.78 -8.03
N THR A 47 1.58 -7.02 -7.89
CA THR A 47 1.20 -7.89 -9.01
C THR A 47 -0.31 -8.10 -8.95
N MET A 48 -1.04 -7.67 -9.98
CA MET A 48 -2.51 -7.74 -10.06
C MET A 48 -3.05 -9.16 -10.38
N ASP A 49 -2.30 -10.21 -10.02
CA ASP A 49 -2.65 -11.62 -10.28
C ASP A 49 -3.19 -12.33 -9.02
N GLN A 50 -3.46 -11.57 -7.93
CA GLN A 50 -3.80 -12.11 -6.61
C GLN A 50 -5.13 -11.59 -6.05
N ILE A 51 -6.06 -11.15 -6.91
CA ILE A 51 -7.47 -10.93 -6.56
C ILE A 51 -8.32 -11.77 -7.50
#